data_AF-A0A2V7I5A3-F1
#
_entry.id   AF-A0A2V7I5A3-F1
#
_cell.length_a   1.000
_cell.length_b   1.000
_cell.length_c   1.000
_cell.angle_alpha   90.00
_cell.angle_beta   90.00
_cell.angle_gamma   90.00
#
_symmetry.space_group_name_H-M   'P 1'
#
loop_
_entity.id
_entity.type
_entity.pdbx_description
1 polymer ?
#
loop_
_entity_poly.entity_id
_entity_poly.type
_entity_poly.pdbx_seq_one_letter_code
_entity_poly.pdbx_strand_id
1 'polypeptide(L)'
;MRSRITGATLTLAVLFLTGACATSEDWKVWRDHTTHWASGEHSFFSMRNNKDGSNPKVYRSDLDDARSQNWWGIYAVTVSPNQIFQN
;
A
#
# COMPACT_ATOMS: atom_id res chain seq x y z
N MET A 1 -24.68 34.70 3.86
CA MET A 1 -23.77 34.26 2.79
C MET A 1 -22.27 34.43 3.08
N ARG A 2 -21.83 35.30 3.99
CA ARG A 2 -20.39 35.53 4.25
C ARG A 2 -19.61 34.35 4.86
N SER A 3 -20.27 33.47 5.64
CA SER A 3 -19.61 32.33 6.31
C SER A 3 -19.24 31.16 5.37
N ARG A 4 -19.96 30.96 4.26
CA ARG A 4 -19.67 29.88 3.30
C ARG A 4 -18.42 30.15 2.46
N ILE A 5 -18.13 31.43 2.21
CA ILE A 5 -16.95 31.87 1.46
C ILE A 5 -15.68 31.62 2.29
N THR A 6 -15.71 31.91 3.60
CA THR A 6 -14.57 31.68 4.49
C THR A 6 -14.21 30.20 4.62
N GLY A 7 -15.20 29.31 4.69
CA GLY A 7 -14.97 27.86 4.75
C GLY A 7 -14.33 27.32 3.47
N ALA A 8 -14.84 27.72 2.30
CA ALA A 8 -14.30 27.29 1.01
C ALA A 8 -12.84 27.74 0.81
N THR A 9 -12.52 28.98 1.18
CA THR A 9 -11.15 29.51 1.07
C THR A 9 -10.18 28.76 2.00
N LEU A 10 -10.62 28.41 3.21
CA LEU A 10 -9.79 27.66 4.16
C LEU A 10 -9.49 26.24 3.64
N THR A 11 -10.51 25.55 3.09
CA THR A 11 -10.33 24.22 2.51
C THR A 11 -9.39 24.24 1.30
N LEU A 12 -9.54 25.23 0.42
CA LEU A 12 -8.63 25.43 -0.72
C LEU A 12 -7.20 25.70 -0.25
N ALA A 13 -7.01 26.56 0.76
CA ALA A 13 -5.68 26.86 1.30
C ALA A 13 -5.02 25.62 1.92
N VAL A 14 -5.77 24.81 2.68
CA VAL A 14 -5.27 23.56 3.25
C VAL A 14 -4.89 22.56 2.15
N LEU A 15 -5.72 22.41 1.11
CA LEU A 15 -5.43 21.52 -0.02
C LEU A 15 -4.19 21.95 -0.81
N PHE A 16 -3.98 23.26 -0.99
CA PHE A 16 -2.78 23.79 -1.63
C PHE A 16 -1.51 23.56 -0.79
N LEU A 17 -1.62 23.69 0.55
CA LEU A 17 -0.50 23.44 1.45
C LEU A 17 -0.15 21.95 1.58
N THR A 18 -1.14 21.05 1.54
CA THR A 18 -0.89 19.60 1.65
C THR A 18 -0.57 18.95 0.31
N GLY A 19 -1.10 19.46 -0.81
CA GLY A 19 -0.81 18.97 -2.16
C GLY A 19 0.60 19.32 -2.67
N ALA A 20 1.25 20.33 -2.09
CA ALA A 20 2.61 20.72 -2.44
C ALA A 20 3.70 19.77 -1.92
N CYS A 21 3.36 18.83 -1.02
CA CYS A 21 4.31 17.87 -0.45
C CYS A 21 4.45 16.57 -1.25
N ALA A 22 3.58 16.32 -2.24
CA ALA A 22 3.60 15.11 -3.06
C ALA A 22 4.03 15.46 -4.49
N THR A 23 5.05 14.76 -4.98
CA THR A 23 5.58 14.94 -6.33
C THR A 23 4.66 14.35 -7.39
N SER A 24 4.82 14.73 -8.65
CA SER A 24 4.10 14.10 -9.77
C SER A 24 4.36 12.59 -9.87
N GLU A 25 5.55 12.15 -9.44
CA GLU A 25 5.93 10.74 -9.30
C GLU A 25 5.06 10.06 -8.24
N ASP A 26 4.91 10.66 -7.06
CA ASP A 26 4.06 10.12 -5.98
C ASP A 26 2.60 9.98 -6.42
N TRP A 27 2.08 11.00 -7.13
CA TRP A 27 0.74 10.95 -7.70
C TRP A 27 0.58 9.88 -8.79
N LYS A 28 1.62 9.65 -9.60
CA LYS A 28 1.63 8.56 -10.59
C LYS A 28 1.64 7.21 -9.88
N VAL A 29 2.48 7.05 -8.86
CA VAL A 29 2.54 5.86 -8.01
C VAL A 29 1.19 5.57 -7.39
N TRP A 30 0.51 6.54 -6.79
CA TRP A 30 -0.79 6.32 -6.16
C TRP A 30 -1.90 5.96 -7.15
N ARG A 31 -1.86 6.51 -8.38
CA ARG A 31 -2.79 6.13 -9.44
C ARG A 31 -2.53 4.73 -9.98
N ASP A 32 -1.25 4.37 -10.14
CA ASP A 32 -0.85 3.05 -10.63
C ASP A 32 -1.03 1.97 -9.53
N HIS A 33 -1.11 2.39 -8.26
CA HIS A 33 -1.26 1.53 -7.08
C HIS A 33 -2.44 2.00 -6.21
N THR A 34 -3.61 2.16 -6.82
CA THR A 34 -4.84 2.38 -6.06
C THR A 34 -5.05 1.15 -5.19
N THR A 35 -4.78 1.27 -3.90
CA THR A 35 -4.86 0.22 -2.87
C THR A 35 -6.31 -0.24 -2.70
N HIS A 36 -6.86 -0.90 -3.71
CA HIS A 36 -8.09 -1.65 -3.59
C HIS A 36 -7.73 -3.00 -2.97
N TRP A 37 -7.35 -2.97 -1.69
CA TRP A 37 -7.25 -4.13 -0.81
C TRP A 37 -6.47 -5.25 -1.47
N ALA A 38 -5.15 -5.23 -1.27
CA ALA A 38 -4.30 -6.38 -1.53
C ALA A 38 -5.11 -7.65 -1.21
N SER A 39 -5.26 -8.47 -2.23
CA SER A 39 -6.41 -9.30 -2.56
C SER A 39 -6.93 -10.24 -1.47
N GLY A 40 -7.96 -11.04 -1.79
CA GLY A 40 -8.33 -12.18 -0.95
C GLY A 40 -7.11 -13.04 -0.58
N GLU A 41 -6.21 -13.29 -1.54
CA GLU A 41 -4.96 -14.02 -1.33
C GLU A 41 -4.01 -13.30 -0.35
N HIS A 42 -3.89 -11.97 -0.42
CA HIS A 42 -3.12 -11.24 0.58
C HIS A 42 -3.73 -11.35 1.98
N SER A 43 -5.06 -11.31 2.06
CA SER A 43 -5.77 -11.43 3.35
C SER A 43 -5.54 -12.80 3.96
N PHE A 44 -5.62 -13.87 3.16
CA PHE A 44 -5.28 -15.23 3.58
C PHE A 44 -3.80 -15.37 3.96
N PHE A 45 -2.90 -14.74 3.19
CA PHE A 45 -1.48 -14.69 3.50
C PHE A 45 -1.22 -14.06 4.87
N SER A 46 -1.79 -12.88 5.16
CA SER A 46 -1.66 -12.22 6.47
C SER A 46 -2.24 -13.07 7.60
N MET A 47 -3.40 -13.69 7.39
CA MET A 47 -4.02 -14.56 8.40
C MET A 47 -3.18 -15.81 8.69
N ARG A 48 -2.56 -16.42 7.67
CA ARG A 48 -1.69 -17.59 7.82
C ARG A 48 -0.36 -17.25 8.50
N ASN A 49 0.21 -16.07 8.18
CA ASN A 49 1.58 -15.72 8.57
C ASN A 49 1.69 -14.77 9.78
N ASN A 50 0.59 -14.15 10.22
CA ASN A 50 0.60 -13.16 11.29
C ASN A 50 -0.52 -13.37 12.32
N LYS A 51 -0.95 -14.61 12.53
CA LYS A 51 -2.03 -14.93 13.50
C LYS A 51 -1.66 -14.60 14.94
N ASP A 52 -0.40 -14.76 15.30
CA ASP A 52 0.15 -14.64 16.66
C ASP A 52 1.61 -14.13 16.65
N GLY A 53 2.11 -13.73 15.47
CA GLY A 53 3.48 -13.24 15.27
C GLY A 53 4.59 -14.27 15.48
N SER A 54 4.26 -15.55 15.70
CA SER A 54 5.21 -16.50 16.30
C SER A 54 6.06 -17.29 15.30
N ASN A 55 5.72 -17.34 14.00
CA ASN A 55 6.57 -17.97 12.97
C ASN A 55 6.06 -17.70 11.53
N PRO A 56 6.34 -16.53 10.92
CA PRO A 56 5.92 -16.27 9.54
C PRO A 56 6.66 -17.20 8.57
N LYS A 57 5.92 -17.96 7.75
CA LYS A 57 6.47 -18.86 6.73
C LYS A 57 6.11 -18.34 5.34
N VAL A 58 7.08 -17.68 4.69
CA VAL A 58 6.92 -17.19 3.33
C VAL A 58 7.32 -18.29 2.34
N TYR A 59 6.40 -18.65 1.46
CA TYR A 59 6.65 -19.60 0.37
C TYR A 59 6.98 -18.86 -0.92
N ARG A 60 7.63 -19.55 -1.87
CA ARG A 60 7.97 -18.96 -3.17
C ARG A 60 6.74 -18.49 -3.95
N SER A 61 5.61 -19.21 -3.85
CA SER A 61 4.33 -18.85 -4.47
C SER A 61 3.78 -17.54 -3.91
N ASP A 62 3.90 -17.30 -2.61
CA ASP A 62 3.43 -16.06 -1.98
C ASP A 62 4.13 -14.82 -2.56
N LEU A 63 5.39 -14.96 -2.97
CA LEU A 63 6.14 -13.88 -3.63
C LEU A 63 5.68 -13.64 -5.06
N ASP A 64 5.27 -14.68 -5.78
CA ASP A 64 4.75 -14.54 -7.13
C ASP A 64 3.33 -13.92 -7.09
N ASP A 65 2.52 -14.29 -6.11
CA ASP A 65 1.22 -13.67 -5.82
C ASP A 65 1.37 -12.21 -5.40
N ALA A 66 2.31 -11.91 -4.49
CA ALA A 66 2.58 -10.55 -4.06
C ALA A 66 2.99 -9.63 -5.22
N ARG A 67 3.77 -10.15 -6.18
CA ARG A 67 4.20 -9.42 -7.39
C ARG A 67 3.06 -9.25 -8.38
N SER A 68 2.32 -10.31 -8.67
CA SER A 68 1.22 -10.25 -9.65
C SER A 68 0.07 -9.36 -9.19
N GLN A 69 -0.15 -9.28 -7.88
CA GLN A 69 -1.27 -8.57 -7.26
C GLN A 69 -0.84 -7.27 -6.56
N ASN A 70 0.43 -6.86 -6.73
CA ASN A 70 0.98 -5.61 -6.22
C ASN A 70 0.70 -5.35 -4.73
N TRP A 71 0.82 -6.38 -3.88
CA TRP A 71 0.43 -6.28 -2.46
C TRP A 71 1.16 -5.18 -1.69
N TRP A 72 2.40 -4.88 -2.09
CA TRP A 72 3.29 -3.92 -1.41
C TRP A 72 3.53 -2.64 -2.22
N GLY A 73 2.76 -2.44 -3.29
CA GLY A 73 2.91 -1.29 -4.18
C GLY A 73 4.31 -1.18 -4.78
N ILE A 74 4.90 0.02 -4.68
CA ILE A 74 6.25 0.32 -5.20
C ILE A 74 7.40 -0.28 -4.39
N TYR A 75 7.12 -0.83 -3.21
CA TYR A 75 8.17 -1.35 -2.34
C TYR A 75 8.57 -2.76 -2.79
N ALA A 76 9.87 -2.94 -3.00
CA ALA A 76 10.41 -4.25 -3.32
C ALA A 76 10.27 -5.20 -2.13
N VAL A 77 9.80 -6.42 -2.39
CA VAL A 77 9.81 -7.49 -1.40
C VAL A 77 11.24 -7.99 -1.21
N THR A 78 11.88 -7.59 -0.12
CA THR A 78 13.25 -7.97 0.23
C THR A 78 13.25 -9.12 1.23
N VAL A 79 12.94 -10.34 0.76
CA VAL A 79 13.08 -11.57 1.55
C VAL A 79 14.30 -12.32 1.06
N SER A 80 15.21 -12.68 1.97
CA SER A 80 16.40 -13.43 1.60
C SER A 80 16.04 -14.86 1.18
N PRO A 81 16.69 -15.46 0.16
CA PRO A 81 16.37 -16.81 -0.32
C PRO A 81 16.36 -17.90 0.76
N ASN A 82 17.22 -17.78 1.77
CA ASN A 82 17.28 -18.72 2.90
C ASN A 82 16.09 -18.63 3.87
N GLN A 83 15.26 -17.59 3.74
CA GLN A 83 14.04 -17.39 4.54
C GLN A 83 12.77 -17.83 3.77
N ILE A 84 12.93 -18.29 2.53
CA ILE A 84 11.82 -18.69 1.66
C ILE A 84 11.72 -20.22 1.66
N PHE A 85 10.56 -20.72 2.06
CA PHE A 85 10.23 -22.13 1.93
C PHE A 85 9.96 -22.45 0.44
N GLN A 86 10.58 -23.52 -0.05
CA GLN A 86 10.28 -24.07 -1.37
C GLN A 86 9.01 -24.92 -1.26
N ASN A 87 8.14 -24.87 -2.27
CA ASN A 87 7.02 -25.80 -2.44
C ASN A 87 7.43 -26.91 -3.41
#